data_AF-A0AAW2BPC9-F1
#
_entry.id   AF-A0AAW2BPC9-F1
#
_cell.length_a   1.000
_cell.length_b   1.000
_cell.length_c   1.000
_cell.angle_alpha   90.00
_cell.angle_beta   90.00
_cell.angle_gamma   90.00
#
_symmetry.space_group_name_H-M   'P 1'
#
loop_
_entity.id
_entity.type
_entity.pdbx_description
1 polymer ?
#
loop_
_entity_poly.entity_id
_entity_poly.type
_entity_poly.pdbx_seq_one_letter_code
_entity_poly.pdbx_strand_id
1 'polypeptide(L)'
;MKRKIVADSTCHRCGRQPEDIMLALWGCEAVKHVWSNDFRRINDFEASQGTFVDLVGRILQKPRVLEIFATTAWFIWTHRNKTRLNEQILPSCKIGEAAKKFLLDFTSSRVIQQVQKTAKKHT
;
A
#
# COMPACT_ATOMS: atom_id res chain seq x y z
N MET A 1 4.03 -25.55 -2.39
CA MET A 1 4.50 -24.14 -2.37
C MET A 1 5.95 -24.12 -1.91
N LYS A 2 6.93 -23.90 -2.81
CA LYS A 2 8.35 -23.82 -2.45
C LYS A 2 8.69 -22.39 -2.03
N ARG A 3 9.15 -22.18 -0.79
CA ARG A 3 9.64 -20.87 -0.33
C ARG A 3 11.01 -20.63 -0.97
N LYS A 4 11.11 -19.68 -1.91
CA LYS A 4 12.38 -19.18 -2.43
C LYS A 4 12.93 -18.22 -1.38
N ILE A 5 13.84 -18.69 -0.52
CA ILE A 5 14.53 -17.83 0.44
C ILE A 5 15.57 -17.04 -0.37
N VAL A 6 15.30 -15.75 -0.56
CA VAL A 6 16.28 -14.83 -1.16
C VAL A 6 17.35 -14.59 -0.10
N ALA A 7 18.56 -15.08 -0.32
CA ALA A 7 19.70 -14.93 0.59
C ALA A 7 20.20 -13.48 0.68
N ASP A 8 19.89 -12.66 -0.32
CA ASP A 8 20.19 -11.24 -0.33
C ASP A 8 19.16 -10.47 0.50
N SER A 9 19.61 -9.94 1.64
CA SER A 9 18.81 -9.08 2.48
C SER A 9 18.60 -7.70 1.87
N THR A 10 19.35 -7.33 0.83
CA THR A 10 19.26 -6.01 0.20
C THR A 10 17.92 -5.80 -0.50
N CYS A 11 17.40 -4.58 -0.41
CA CYS A 11 16.18 -4.20 -1.10
C CYS A 11 16.30 -4.42 -2.61
N HIS A 12 15.46 -5.31 -3.14
CA HIS A 12 15.43 -5.61 -4.59
C HIS A 12 15.02 -4.41 -5.45
N ARG A 13 14.40 -3.38 -4.86
CA ARG A 13 13.97 -2.18 -5.60
C ARG A 13 15.10 -1.16 -5.76
N CYS A 14 15.84 -0.86 -4.69
CA CYS A 14 16.88 0.19 -4.71
C CYS A 14 18.31 -0.34 -4.66
N GLY A 15 18.53 -1.57 -4.18
CA GLY A 15 19.86 -2.17 -4.05
C GLY A 15 20.77 -1.53 -3.01
N ARG A 16 20.26 -0.69 -2.09
CA ARG A 16 21.11 0.16 -1.21
C ARG A 16 21.24 -0.29 0.24
N GLN A 17 20.19 -0.88 0.80
CA GLN A 17 20.07 -1.13 2.24
C GLN A 17 19.41 -2.50 2.46
N PRO A 18 19.72 -3.20 3.57
CA PRO A 18 18.94 -4.35 4.00
C PRO A 18 17.46 -4.00 4.12
N GLU A 19 16.61 -4.83 3.55
CA GLU A 19 15.18 -4.60 3.48
C GLU A 19 14.47 -5.20 4.69
N ASP A 20 14.06 -4.31 5.60
CA ASP A 20 13.03 -4.60 6.58
C ASP A 20 11.64 -4.16 6.07
N ILE A 21 10.61 -4.32 6.92
CA ILE A 21 9.24 -3.93 6.58
C ILE A 21 9.15 -2.42 6.31
N MET A 22 9.92 -1.62 7.04
CA MET A 22 9.91 -0.16 6.92
C MET A 22 10.47 0.30 5.59
N LEU A 23 11.64 -0.19 5.22
CA LEU A 23 12.26 0.08 3.94
C LEU A 23 11.35 -0.41 2.81
N ALA A 24 10.75 -1.60 2.93
CA ALA A 24 9.91 -2.17 1.89
C ALA A 24 8.63 -1.35 1.59
N LEU A 25 8.01 -0.78 2.62
CA LEU A 25 6.74 -0.05 2.49
C LEU A 25 6.94 1.44 2.24
N TRP A 26 8.01 2.03 2.76
CA TRP A 26 8.12 3.48 2.86
C TRP A 26 9.56 4.00 2.73
N GLY A 27 10.53 3.43 3.44
CA GLY A 27 11.89 3.97 3.48
C GLY A 27 12.65 3.85 2.14
N CYS A 28 12.22 2.99 1.23
CA CYS A 28 12.85 2.85 -0.07
C CYS A 28 12.53 4.03 -1.00
N GLU A 29 13.56 4.68 -1.55
CA GLU A 29 13.40 5.79 -2.51
C GLU A 29 12.51 5.43 -3.71
N ALA A 30 12.58 4.16 -4.16
CA ALA A 30 11.79 3.66 -5.28
C ALA A 30 10.28 3.53 -4.98
N VAL A 31 9.82 3.83 -3.76
CA VAL A 31 8.38 3.89 -3.42
C VAL A 31 7.95 5.23 -2.86
N LYS A 32 8.86 6.17 -2.58
CA LYS A 32 8.51 7.50 -2.04
C LYS A 32 7.55 8.25 -2.96
N HIS A 33 7.72 8.13 -4.28
CA HIS A 33 6.83 8.78 -5.26
C HIS A 33 5.39 8.25 -5.21
N VAL A 34 5.18 7.00 -4.78
CA VAL A 34 3.83 6.42 -4.62
C VAL A 34 3.07 7.16 -3.53
N TRP A 35 3.77 7.54 -2.45
CA TRP A 35 3.19 8.28 -1.34
C TRP A 35 3.05 9.77 -1.63
N SER A 36 3.92 10.37 -2.46
CA SER A 36 3.95 11.82 -2.70
C SER A 36 2.63 12.41 -3.24
N ASN A 37 1.84 11.64 -3.99
CA ASN A 37 0.63 12.18 -4.64
C ASN A 37 -0.51 12.47 -3.66
N ASP A 38 -0.74 11.58 -2.68
CA ASP A 38 -1.89 11.69 -1.76
C ASP A 38 -1.49 11.74 -0.29
N PHE A 39 -0.24 11.39 0.00
CA PHE A 39 0.28 11.23 1.34
C PHE A 39 1.69 11.81 1.46
N ARG A 40 1.94 13.00 0.91
CA ARG A 40 3.23 13.69 1.06
C ARG A 40 3.71 13.75 2.52
N ARG A 41 2.76 13.94 3.46
CA ARG A 41 3.01 13.92 4.91
C ARG A 41 3.60 12.61 5.44
N ILE A 42 3.40 11.49 4.75
CA ILE A 42 4.09 10.23 5.05
C ILE A 42 5.57 10.41 4.76
N ASN A 43 5.97 10.89 3.58
CA ASN A 43 7.38 11.15 3.29
C ASN A 43 8.00 12.16 4.26
N ASP A 44 7.27 13.22 4.61
CA ASP A 44 7.74 14.23 5.58
C ASP A 44 8.00 13.61 6.98
N PHE A 45 7.21 12.61 7.38
CA PHE A 45 7.32 11.97 8.69
C PHE A 45 8.58 11.09 8.82
N GLU A 46 9.00 10.44 7.74
CA GLU A 46 10.23 9.62 7.71
C GLU A 46 11.45 10.52 7.68
N ALA A 47 11.40 11.61 6.90
CA ALA A 47 12.42 12.64 6.95
C ALA A 47 12.60 13.20 8.37
N SER A 48 11.50 13.31 9.15
CA SER A 48 11.55 13.74 10.55
C SER A 48 11.93 12.65 11.57
N GLN A 49 12.39 11.46 11.14
CA GLN A 49 12.77 10.33 12.02
C GLN A 49 11.62 9.80 12.90
N GLY A 50 10.36 9.97 12.48
CA GLY A 50 9.23 9.42 13.23
C GLY A 50 9.09 7.91 13.04
N THR A 51 8.61 7.18 14.06
CA THR A 51 8.44 5.73 13.95
C THR A 51 7.20 5.38 13.11
N PHE A 52 7.19 4.18 12.51
CA PHE A 52 5.99 3.68 11.83
C PHE A 52 4.74 3.69 12.71
N VAL A 53 4.94 3.35 13.98
CA VAL A 53 3.87 3.23 14.96
C VAL A 53 3.20 4.59 15.15
N ASP A 54 3.99 5.65 15.23
CA ASP A 54 3.48 7.01 15.33
C ASP A 54 2.72 7.43 14.06
N LEU A 55 3.20 7.05 12.88
CA LEU A 55 2.48 7.30 11.63
C LEU A 55 1.13 6.58 11.62
N VAL A 56 1.13 5.27 11.92
CA VAL A 56 -0.09 4.46 11.94
C VAL A 56 -1.09 5.01 12.96
N GLY A 57 -0.63 5.39 14.16
CA GLY A 57 -1.47 6.01 15.18
C GLY A 57 -2.18 7.27 14.67
N ARG A 58 -1.49 8.13 13.92
CA ARG A 58 -2.08 9.34 13.31
C ARG A 58 -3.06 9.01 12.18
N ILE A 59 -2.80 7.96 11.40
CA ILE A 59 -3.67 7.54 10.31
C ILE A 59 -4.95 6.89 10.84
N LEU A 60 -4.86 6.11 11.93
CA LEU A 60 -6.01 5.47 12.58
C LEU A 60 -7.03 6.49 13.10
N GLN A 61 -6.61 7.72 13.44
CA GLN A 61 -7.51 8.80 13.81
C GLN A 61 -8.36 9.34 12.64
N LYS A 62 -8.09 8.90 11.40
CA LYS A 62 -8.75 9.40 10.18
C LYS A 62 -9.28 8.24 9.33
N PRO A 63 -10.51 7.75 9.58
CA PRO A 63 -11.05 6.55 8.93
C PRO A 63 -11.01 6.57 7.39
N ARG A 64 -11.35 7.72 6.77
CA ARG A 64 -11.31 7.87 5.31
C ARG A 64 -9.90 7.78 4.72
N VAL A 65 -8.89 8.18 5.50
CA VAL A 65 -7.47 8.15 5.11
C VAL A 65 -6.89 6.76 5.35
N LEU A 66 -7.38 6.05 6.36
CA LEU A 66 -6.95 4.69 6.71
C LEU A 66 -7.16 3.70 5.57
N GLU A 67 -8.33 3.70 4.92
CA GLU A 67 -8.64 2.73 3.86
C GLU A 67 -7.70 2.88 2.66
N ILE A 68 -7.49 4.11 2.18
CA ILE A 68 -6.60 4.36 1.04
C ILE A 68 -5.13 4.15 1.43
N PHE A 69 -4.73 4.47 2.66
CA PHE A 69 -3.38 4.18 3.17
C PHE A 69 -3.12 2.67 3.20
N ALA A 70 -4.01 1.90 3.84
CA ALA A 70 -3.89 0.44 3.94
C ALA A 70 -3.89 -0.22 2.56
N THR A 71 -4.78 0.22 1.67
CA THR A 71 -4.83 -0.26 0.29
C THR A 71 -3.52 0.03 -0.43
N THR A 72 -2.98 1.25 -0.32
CA THR A 72 -1.70 1.62 -0.96
C THR A 72 -0.53 0.80 -0.41
N ALA A 73 -0.44 0.64 0.91
CA ALA A 73 0.57 -0.20 1.54
C ALA A 73 0.49 -1.66 1.05
N TRP A 74 -0.72 -2.19 0.91
CA TRP A 74 -0.94 -3.53 0.37
C TRP A 74 -0.49 -3.67 -1.09
N PHE A 75 -0.77 -2.69 -1.95
CA PHE A 75 -0.28 -2.69 -3.33
C PHE A 75 1.25 -2.59 -3.40
N ILE A 76 1.88 -1.77 -2.55
CA ILE A 76 3.36 -1.70 -2.46
C ILE A 76 3.92 -3.06 -2.05
N TRP A 77 3.37 -3.68 -1.01
CA TRP A 77 3.81 -5.00 -0.56
C TRP A 77 3.64 -6.07 -1.64
N THR A 78 2.49 -6.07 -2.32
CA THR A 78 2.18 -7.01 -3.41
C THR A 78 3.15 -6.81 -4.58
N HIS A 79 3.39 -5.58 -5.00
CA HIS A 79 4.37 -5.27 -6.04
C HIS A 79 5.77 -5.80 -5.67
N ARG A 80 6.20 -5.64 -4.41
CA ARG A 80 7.48 -6.17 -3.91
C ARG A 80 7.54 -7.69 -3.99
N ASN A 81 6.48 -8.38 -3.56
CA ASN A 81 6.41 -9.84 -3.61
C ASN A 81 6.45 -10.36 -5.05
N LYS A 82 5.67 -9.75 -5.95
CA LYS A 82 5.67 -10.10 -7.38
C LYS A 82 7.03 -9.87 -8.03
N THR A 83 7.70 -8.77 -7.70
CA THR A 83 9.07 -8.49 -8.18
C THR A 83 10.03 -9.61 -7.77
N ARG A 84 9.99 -10.06 -6.50
CA ARG A 84 10.84 -11.15 -5.99
C ARG A 84 10.53 -12.52 -6.64
N LEU A 85 9.32 -12.70 -7.13
CA LEU A 85 8.87 -13.93 -7.81
C LEU A 85 9.05 -13.87 -9.34
N ASN A 86 9.61 -12.78 -9.88
CA ASN A 86 9.69 -12.50 -11.31
C ASN A 86 8.31 -12.59 -12.02
N GLU A 87 7.24 -12.20 -11.33
CA GLU A 87 5.91 -12.10 -11.92
C GLU A 87 5.74 -10.78 -12.67
N GLN A 88 4.71 -10.70 -13.51
CA GLN A 88 4.34 -9.46 -14.18
C GLN A 88 3.88 -8.42 -13.16
N ILE A 89 4.50 -7.24 -13.20
CA ILE A 89 4.23 -6.11 -12.32
C ILE A 89 3.78 -4.89 -13.12
N LEU A 90 2.91 -4.09 -12.54
CA LEU A 90 2.59 -2.76 -13.06
C LEU A 90 3.76 -1.79 -12.78
N PRO A 91 3.95 -0.73 -13.58
CA PRO A 91 4.94 0.30 -13.30
C PRO A 91 4.73 0.93 -11.92
N SER A 92 5.79 1.15 -11.13
CA SER A 92 5.67 1.64 -9.76
C SER A 92 4.91 2.97 -9.64
N CYS A 93 5.01 3.85 -10.64
CA CYS A 93 4.26 5.11 -10.71
C CYS A 93 2.73 4.91 -10.79
N LYS A 94 2.26 3.74 -11.25
CA LYS A 94 0.84 3.40 -11.36
C LYS A 94 0.26 2.76 -10.10
N ILE A 95 1.06 2.49 -9.07
CA ILE A 95 0.60 1.87 -7.83
C ILE A 95 -0.45 2.74 -7.13
N GLY A 96 -0.22 4.06 -7.01
CA GLY A 96 -1.17 4.96 -6.34
C GLY A 96 -2.51 5.05 -7.08
N GLU A 97 -2.48 5.16 -8.40
CA GLU A 97 -3.70 5.14 -9.24
C GLU A 97 -4.46 3.82 -9.11
N ALA A 98 -3.74 2.69 -9.13
CA ALA A 98 -4.34 1.36 -8.99
C ALA A 98 -5.01 1.16 -7.61
N ALA A 99 -4.37 1.63 -6.54
CA ALA A 99 -4.93 1.57 -5.18
C ALA A 99 -6.23 2.38 -5.06
N LYS A 100 -6.27 3.59 -5.63
CA LYS A 100 -7.49 4.42 -5.66
C LYS A 100 -8.61 3.75 -6.43
N LYS A 101 -8.32 3.28 -7.65
CA LYS A 101 -9.31 2.61 -8.50
C LYS A 101 -9.88 1.39 -7.78
N PHE A 102 -9.02 0.57 -7.18
CA PHE A 102 -9.45 -0.60 -6.41
C PHE A 102 -10.40 -0.22 -5.26
N LEU A 103 -10.06 0.82 -4.49
CA LEU A 103 -10.91 1.25 -3.38
C LEU A 103 -12.25 1.83 -3.87
N LEU A 104 -12.26 2.58 -4.97
CA LEU A 104 -13.49 3.07 -5.60
C LEU A 104 -14.38 1.91 -6.04
N ASP A 105 -13.85 0.95 -6.80
CA ASP A 105 -14.59 -0.22 -7.27
C ASP A 105 -15.17 -1.03 -6.10
N PHE A 106 -14.38 -1.20 -5.04
CA PHE A 106 -14.78 -1.92 -3.83
C PHE A 106 -15.91 -1.22 -3.06
N THR A 107 -15.80 0.10 -2.89
CA THR A 107 -16.82 0.90 -2.18
C THR A 107 -18.11 0.98 -2.98
N SER A 108 -18.04 1.21 -4.30
CA SER A 108 -19.20 1.17 -5.19
C SER A 108 -19.91 -0.18 -5.16
N SER A 109 -19.16 -1.29 -5.19
CA SER A 109 -19.72 -2.64 -5.10
C SER A 109 -20.42 -2.91 -3.76
N ARG A 110 -19.86 -2.42 -2.65
CA ARG A 110 -20.47 -2.55 -1.31
C ARG A 110 -21.79 -1.80 -1.21
N VAL A 111 -21.86 -0.57 -1.75
CA VAL A 111 -23.10 0.21 -1.79
C VAL A 111 -24.19 -0.53 -2.56
N ILE A 112 -23.87 -1.10 -3.73
CA ILE A 112 -24.81 -1.88 -4.53
C ILE A 112 -25.32 -3.11 -3.75
N GLN A 113 -24.42 -3.85 -3.09
CA GLN A 113 -24.82 -5.01 -2.29
C GLN A 113 -25.70 -4.63 -1.08
N GLN A 114 -25.45 -3.48 -0.47
CA GLN A 114 -26.22 -3.01 0.68
C GLN A 114 -27.64 -2.56 0.27
N VAL A 115 -27.78 -1.87 -0.86
CA VAL A 115 -29.08 -1.50 -1.47
C VAL A 115 -29.88 -2.73 -1.86
N GLN A 116 -29.24 -3.74 -2.46
CA GLN A 116 -29.91 -5.00 -2.81
C GLN A 116 -30.40 -5.77 -1.58
N LYS A 117 -29.65 -5.74 -0.47
CA LYS A 117 -30.04 -6.38 0.79
C LYS A 117 -31.19 -5.66 1.50
N THR A 118 -31.26 -4.32 1.43
CA THR A 118 -32.38 -3.55 1.98
C THR A 118 -33.64 -3.64 1.12
N ALA A 119 -33.50 -3.65 -0.22
CA ALA A 119 -34.63 -3.86 -1.14
C ALA A 119 -35.29 -5.23 -0.95
N LYS A 120 -34.50 -6.30 -0.76
CA LYS A 120 -35.01 -7.65 -0.45
C LYS A 120 -35.63 -7.82 0.94
N LYS A 121 -35.53 -6.82 1.82
CA LYS A 121 -36.13 -6.82 3.16
C LYS A 121 -37.53 -6.20 3.19
N HIS A 122 -37.96 -5.56 2.11
CA HIS A 122 -39.25 -4.88 1.96
C HIS A 122 -40.16 -5.52 0.90
N THR A 123 -39.81 -6.71 0.42
CA THR A 123 -40.68 -7.60 -0.38
C THR A 123 -40.85 -8.90 0.39
#